data_AF-A0A931FHZ2-F1
#
_entry.id   AF-A0A931FHZ2-F1
#
_cell.length_a   1.000
_cell.length_b   1.000
_cell.length_c   1.000
_cell.angle_alpha   90.00
_cell.angle_beta   90.00
_cell.angle_gamma   90.00
#
_symmetry.space_group_name_H-M   'P 1'
#
loop_
_entity.id
_entity.type
_entity.pdbx_description
1 polymer ?
#
loop_
_entity_poly.entity_id
_entity_poly.type
_entity_poly.pdbx_seq_one_letter_code
_entity_poly.pdbx_strand_id
1 'polypeptide(L)'
;MSTATPEPTVQGTRIGRALGQEVGSSSWSGGGSPAGPSGGPAGATTAGPPGGPAGATTAGPPGGPAAAELSTPRFGSAALRDSPNFDDEIDQALSGTGLSREEYDGLRLTPTHELTDDQLQQVAEVRNAIGIQDGQIVTKVVDREVAEGYLANDHELFGGNFDPTTFGNSIARGTDIADLATPAQLRDGLSLDDRGQGWTPVAEDAEEAYQLRFPAPKGLGDSAEPSYGAVGDAEADASLQDRADSVARIATGRRGARGSVMEDPFTGTGYTAAGVPEWLLPRGTPLPSRAEMWKMTRDGRETMVGYYNRGVWTRVDGVRADDAGSDGPSSGPSGGPDSSLDG
;
A
#
# COMPACT_ATOMS: atom_id res chain seq x y z
N MET A 1 -21.85 50.66 34.76
CA MET A 1 -21.42 49.41 35.42
C MET A 1 -21.38 48.35 34.33
N SER A 2 -20.21 48.11 33.74
CA SER A 2 -19.99 47.07 32.73
C SER A 2 -19.37 45.86 33.41
N THR A 3 -20.02 44.71 33.33
CA THR A 3 -19.47 43.42 33.76
C THR A 3 -18.87 42.73 32.54
N ALA A 4 -17.54 42.67 32.48
CA ALA A 4 -16.82 41.88 31.50
C ALA A 4 -16.78 40.40 31.95
N THR A 5 -17.13 39.49 31.04
CA THR A 5 -17.00 38.05 31.21
C THR A 5 -15.57 37.63 30.85
N PRO A 6 -14.88 36.80 31.65
CA PRO A 6 -13.54 36.33 31.30
C PRO A 6 -13.59 35.18 30.29
N GLU A 7 -12.67 35.22 29.31
CA GLU A 7 -12.39 34.11 28.39
C GLU A 7 -11.68 32.96 29.13
N PRO A 8 -11.93 31.69 28.74
CA PRO A 8 -11.21 30.55 29.30
C PRO A 8 -9.82 30.40 28.67
N THR A 9 -8.80 30.49 29.50
CA THR A 9 -7.42 30.11 29.18
C THR A 9 -7.33 28.59 29.01
N VAL A 10 -7.09 28.11 27.79
CA VAL A 10 -6.72 26.71 27.53
C VAL A 10 -5.21 26.57 27.72
N GLN A 11 -4.79 26.00 28.85
CA GLN A 11 -3.42 25.55 29.06
C GLN A 11 -3.20 24.24 28.30
N GLY A 12 -2.44 24.31 27.20
CA GLY A 12 -1.97 23.13 26.47
C GLY A 12 -0.86 22.43 27.23
N THR A 13 -1.20 21.33 27.92
CA THR A 13 -0.22 20.39 28.45
C THR A 13 0.31 19.54 27.29
N ARG A 14 1.53 19.82 26.83
CA ARG A 14 2.27 18.91 25.95
C ARG A 14 2.73 17.70 26.76
N ILE A 15 2.01 16.59 26.64
CA ILE A 15 2.49 15.28 27.08
C ILE A 15 3.21 14.67 25.87
N GLY A 16 4.54 14.54 25.97
CA GLY A 16 5.33 13.79 25.01
C GLY A 16 4.91 12.31 25.07
N ARG A 17 4.25 11.84 24.02
CA ARG A 17 3.89 10.43 23.83
C ARG A 17 4.88 9.81 22.84
N ALA A 18 5.36 8.62 23.17
CA ALA A 18 6.35 7.89 22.42
C ALA A 18 5.90 7.64 20.97
N LEU A 19 6.83 7.90 20.06
CA LEU A 19 6.78 7.64 18.63
C LEU A 19 6.73 6.13 18.37
N GLY A 20 5.94 5.70 17.37
CA GLY A 20 6.10 4.39 16.74
C GLY A 20 5.23 3.24 17.26
N GLN A 21 3.94 3.49 17.55
CA GLN A 21 2.94 2.43 17.41
C GLN A 21 2.07 2.77 16.21
N GLU A 22 2.40 2.14 15.07
CA GLU A 22 1.45 1.97 13.99
C GLU A 22 0.13 1.46 14.58
N VAL A 23 -0.96 2.11 14.20
CA VAL A 23 -2.34 1.66 14.45
C VAL A 23 -2.44 0.13 14.33
N GLY A 24 -2.67 -0.49 15.49
CA GLY A 24 -3.16 -1.85 15.63
C GLY A 24 -2.22 -2.95 15.15
N SER A 25 -1.28 -3.36 16.01
CA SER A 25 -0.95 -4.77 16.17
C SER A 25 -2.18 -5.55 16.64
N SER A 26 -3.17 -5.74 15.76
CA SER A 26 -4.12 -6.83 15.93
C SER A 26 -3.35 -8.09 15.56
N SER A 27 -3.00 -8.87 16.57
CA SER A 27 -2.45 -10.20 16.38
C SER A 27 -3.45 -11.00 15.56
N TRP A 28 -3.22 -11.13 14.25
CA TRP A 28 -3.82 -12.18 13.47
C TRP A 28 -3.23 -13.50 13.96
N SER A 29 -3.85 -14.06 14.99
CA SER A 29 -3.60 -15.41 15.46
C SER A 29 -3.92 -16.37 14.33
N GLY A 30 -2.88 -16.87 13.65
CA GLY A 30 -3.00 -17.85 12.58
C GLY A 30 -3.82 -19.04 13.03
N GLY A 31 -5.00 -19.21 12.41
CA GLY A 31 -5.80 -20.43 12.53
C GLY A 31 -5.05 -21.58 11.88
N GLY A 32 -4.77 -22.61 12.67
CA GLY A 32 -3.98 -23.77 12.27
C GLY A 32 -4.55 -24.52 11.06
N SER A 33 -3.65 -24.96 10.18
CA SER A 33 -3.92 -25.92 9.13
C SER A 33 -4.46 -27.23 9.71
N PRO A 34 -5.59 -27.77 9.23
CA PRO A 34 -5.99 -29.13 9.59
C PRO A 34 -5.06 -30.14 8.91
N ALA A 35 -4.45 -30.99 9.72
CA ALA A 35 -3.69 -32.16 9.29
C ALA A 35 -4.59 -33.11 8.48
N GLY A 36 -4.24 -33.35 7.22
CA GLY A 36 -4.81 -34.41 6.39
C GLY A 36 -4.09 -35.75 6.64
N PRO A 37 -4.82 -36.89 6.66
CA PRO A 37 -4.26 -38.17 7.07
C PRO A 37 -3.40 -38.84 5.99
N SER A 38 -2.28 -39.37 6.47
CA SER A 38 -1.38 -40.31 5.81
C SER A 38 -1.99 -41.71 5.66
N GLY A 39 -1.90 -42.30 4.47
CA GLY A 39 -2.14 -43.73 4.21
C GLY A 39 -1.60 -44.15 2.83
N GLY A 40 -0.62 -45.08 2.81
CA GLY A 40 0.06 -45.62 1.61
C GLY A 40 -0.80 -46.58 0.76
N PRO A 41 -0.23 -47.52 -0.05
CA PRO A 41 1.07 -48.19 0.11
C PRO A 41 1.93 -48.36 -1.18
N ALA A 42 3.04 -49.06 -0.98
CA ALA A 42 4.15 -49.39 -1.88
C ALA A 42 3.80 -50.18 -3.16
N GLY A 43 4.61 -49.99 -4.20
CA GLY A 43 4.69 -50.81 -5.40
C GLY A 43 6.10 -50.78 -6.00
N ALA A 44 6.58 -51.95 -6.41
CA ALA A 44 7.98 -52.30 -6.57
C ALA A 44 8.61 -52.03 -7.96
N THR A 45 9.94 -51.83 -7.91
CA THR A 45 11.02 -52.14 -8.87
C THR A 45 10.71 -52.54 -10.32
N THR A 46 11.43 -51.92 -11.27
CA THR A 46 12.16 -52.65 -12.32
C THR A 46 13.38 -51.84 -12.79
N ALA A 47 14.52 -52.54 -12.89
CA ALA A 47 15.79 -52.05 -13.41
C ALA A 47 15.95 -52.43 -14.89
N GLY A 48 16.64 -51.58 -15.66
CA GLY A 48 17.13 -51.89 -17.02
C GLY A 48 18.16 -50.84 -17.49
N PRO A 49 19.16 -51.19 -18.32
CA PRO A 49 20.52 -50.64 -18.22
C PRO A 49 20.95 -49.86 -19.50
N PRO A 50 22.25 -49.64 -19.85
CA PRO A 50 22.79 -48.29 -20.03
C PRO A 50 23.33 -47.99 -21.45
N GLY A 51 23.61 -46.70 -21.72
CA GLY A 51 24.66 -46.30 -22.67
C GLY A 51 24.20 -45.49 -23.89
N GLY A 52 24.74 -44.27 -24.02
CA GLY A 52 24.69 -43.45 -25.23
C GLY A 52 25.33 -42.07 -24.98
N PRO A 53 26.36 -41.64 -25.73
CA PRO A 53 27.23 -40.53 -25.35
C PRO A 53 26.84 -39.18 -25.95
N ALA A 54 27.33 -38.14 -25.26
CA ALA A 54 27.81 -36.86 -25.78
C ALA A 54 26.88 -35.99 -26.64
N GLY A 55 26.52 -34.82 -26.10
CA GLY A 55 26.01 -33.70 -26.90
C GLY A 55 25.10 -32.71 -26.18
N ALA A 56 25.23 -32.52 -24.87
CA ALA A 56 24.49 -31.46 -24.18
C ALA A 56 25.39 -30.23 -24.06
N THR A 57 25.31 -29.35 -25.05
CA THR A 57 25.55 -27.93 -24.80
C THR A 57 24.61 -27.53 -23.66
N THR A 58 25.19 -27.20 -22.51
CA THR A 58 24.51 -26.57 -21.39
C THR A 58 23.91 -25.27 -21.90
N ALA A 59 22.64 -25.34 -22.34
CA ALA A 59 21.80 -24.17 -22.41
C ALA A 59 21.71 -23.67 -20.97
N GLY A 60 22.50 -22.63 -20.66
CA GLY A 60 22.33 -21.90 -19.42
C GLY A 60 20.86 -21.51 -19.27
N PRO A 61 20.33 -21.45 -18.04
CA PRO A 61 18.96 -21.02 -17.81
C PRO A 61 18.73 -19.71 -18.57
N PRO A 62 17.56 -19.54 -19.22
CA PRO A 62 17.29 -18.38 -20.06
C PRO A 62 17.70 -17.11 -19.31
N GLY A 63 18.71 -16.42 -19.88
CA GLY A 63 19.25 -15.21 -19.30
C GLY A 63 18.10 -14.25 -19.04
N GLY A 64 17.95 -13.79 -17.80
CA GLY A 64 16.98 -12.75 -17.49
C GLY A 64 17.25 -11.50 -18.32
N PRO A 65 16.29 -10.57 -18.38
CA PRO A 65 16.50 -9.28 -19.04
C PRO A 65 17.81 -8.64 -18.54
N ALA A 66 18.57 -8.05 -19.45
CA ALA A 66 19.82 -7.41 -19.12
C ALA A 66 19.56 -6.24 -18.14
N ALA A 67 20.51 -5.93 -17.24
CA ALA A 67 20.33 -4.86 -16.26
C ALA A 67 19.94 -3.50 -16.90
N ALA A 68 20.45 -3.19 -18.09
CA ALA A 68 20.10 -2.00 -18.85
C ALA A 68 18.62 -1.95 -19.29
N GLU A 69 18.02 -3.11 -19.56
CA GLU A 69 16.59 -3.21 -19.87
C GLU A 69 15.74 -2.93 -18.63
N LEU A 70 16.23 -3.33 -17.45
CA LEU A 70 15.56 -3.09 -16.18
C LEU A 70 15.74 -1.65 -15.67
N SER A 71 16.79 -0.93 -16.03
CA SER A 71 16.91 0.49 -15.68
C SER A 71 16.02 1.40 -16.55
N THR A 72 15.34 0.87 -17.57
CA THR A 72 14.43 1.65 -18.42
C THR A 72 13.03 1.68 -17.79
N PRO A 73 12.48 2.86 -17.44
CA PRO A 73 11.16 2.94 -16.80
C PRO A 73 10.05 2.37 -17.68
N ARG A 74 9.13 1.59 -17.11
CA ARG A 74 7.99 1.00 -17.84
C ARG A 74 6.64 1.44 -17.31
N PHE A 75 6.52 1.74 -16.02
CA PHE A 75 5.23 1.99 -15.35
C PHE A 75 5.03 3.47 -15.00
N GLY A 76 5.40 4.35 -15.93
CA GLY A 76 5.12 5.79 -15.80
C GLY A 76 3.64 6.11 -15.99
N SER A 77 3.27 7.38 -15.81
CA SER A 77 1.88 7.86 -15.92
C SER A 77 1.09 7.38 -17.13
N ALA A 78 1.72 7.25 -18.31
CA ALA A 78 1.04 6.74 -19.51
C ALA A 78 0.64 5.25 -19.37
N ALA A 79 1.46 4.44 -18.71
CA ALA A 79 1.19 3.03 -18.48
C ALA A 79 0.10 2.81 -17.43
N LEU A 80 -0.17 3.78 -16.57
CA LEU A 80 -1.30 3.73 -15.64
C LEU A 80 -2.65 3.77 -16.35
N ARG A 81 -2.71 4.18 -17.63
CA ARG A 81 -3.95 4.27 -18.44
C ARG A 81 -4.10 3.08 -19.38
N ASP A 82 -3.70 1.89 -18.94
CA ASP A 82 -3.68 0.65 -19.75
C ASP A 82 -5.07 0.01 -19.96
N SER A 83 -6.07 0.49 -19.24
CA SER A 83 -7.44 -0.04 -19.21
C SER A 83 -8.44 1.08 -18.89
N PRO A 84 -9.76 0.82 -19.02
CA PRO A 84 -10.78 1.73 -18.49
C PRO A 84 -10.58 1.99 -16.99
N ASN A 85 -10.92 3.18 -16.53
CA ASN A 85 -10.95 3.47 -15.10
C ASN A 85 -12.31 3.07 -14.51
N PHE A 86 -12.44 3.17 -13.18
CA PHE A 86 -13.67 2.83 -12.48
C PHE A 86 -14.88 3.65 -12.97
N ASP A 87 -14.69 4.93 -13.23
CA ASP A 87 -15.76 5.82 -13.70
C ASP A 87 -16.27 5.45 -15.10
N ASP A 88 -15.42 4.86 -15.94
CA ASP A 88 -15.80 4.32 -17.25
C ASP A 88 -16.60 3.00 -17.12
N GLU A 89 -16.32 2.20 -16.09
CA GLU A 89 -16.91 0.87 -15.89
C GLU A 89 -18.20 0.89 -15.05
N ILE A 90 -18.36 1.88 -14.19
CA ILE A 90 -19.45 1.95 -13.19
C ILE A 90 -20.84 2.02 -13.81
N ASP A 91 -21.01 2.68 -14.97
CA ASP A 91 -22.32 2.75 -15.64
C ASP A 91 -22.79 1.36 -16.07
N GLN A 92 -21.86 0.51 -16.52
CA GLN A 92 -22.17 -0.89 -16.81
C GLN A 92 -22.46 -1.67 -15.54
N ALA A 93 -21.70 -1.45 -14.46
CA ALA A 93 -21.92 -2.13 -13.18
C ALA A 93 -23.24 -1.72 -12.50
N LEU A 94 -23.72 -0.49 -12.73
CA LEU A 94 -25.01 0.00 -12.25
C LEU A 94 -26.20 -0.54 -13.03
N SER A 95 -25.98 -1.06 -14.25
CA SER A 95 -27.05 -1.58 -15.11
C SER A 95 -27.84 -2.69 -14.41
N GLY A 96 -29.12 -2.44 -14.16
CA GLY A 96 -30.04 -3.41 -13.54
C GLY A 96 -30.16 -3.30 -12.02
N THR A 97 -29.37 -2.44 -11.36
CA THR A 97 -29.47 -2.17 -9.91
C THR A 97 -30.65 -1.27 -9.56
N GLY A 98 -31.08 -0.42 -10.51
CA GLY A 98 -32.08 0.61 -10.29
C GLY A 98 -31.53 1.90 -9.66
N LEU A 99 -30.24 1.95 -9.31
CA LEU A 99 -29.56 3.15 -8.82
C LEU A 99 -29.12 4.04 -9.98
N SER A 100 -29.27 5.34 -9.81
CA SER A 100 -28.55 6.32 -10.61
C SER A 100 -27.08 6.43 -10.17
N ARG A 101 -26.25 7.00 -11.05
CA ARG A 101 -24.86 7.31 -10.76
C ARG A 101 -24.69 8.20 -9.52
N GLU A 102 -25.51 9.26 -9.42
CA GLU A 102 -25.49 10.21 -8.30
C GLU A 102 -25.86 9.54 -6.98
N GLU A 103 -26.91 8.69 -6.97
CA GLU A 103 -27.29 7.92 -5.78
C GLU A 103 -26.17 6.97 -5.36
N TYR A 104 -25.55 6.26 -6.31
CA TYR A 104 -24.44 5.38 -6.00
C TYR A 104 -23.22 6.13 -5.46
N ASP A 105 -22.88 7.26 -6.05
CA ASP A 105 -21.77 8.11 -5.60
C ASP A 105 -22.00 8.61 -4.16
N GLY A 106 -23.24 8.97 -3.81
CA GLY A 106 -23.60 9.27 -2.43
C GLY A 106 -23.41 8.09 -1.48
N LEU A 107 -23.88 6.90 -1.87
CA LEU A 107 -23.78 5.70 -1.03
C LEU A 107 -22.33 5.24 -0.83
N ARG A 108 -21.51 5.22 -1.88
CA ARG A 108 -20.12 4.72 -1.77
C ARG A 108 -19.22 5.58 -0.89
N LEU A 109 -19.53 6.88 -0.78
CA LEU A 109 -18.80 7.84 0.04
C LEU A 109 -19.35 7.97 1.47
N THR A 110 -20.49 7.33 1.75
CA THR A 110 -21.09 7.34 3.08
C THR A 110 -20.41 6.28 3.98
N PRO A 111 -19.97 6.62 5.20
CA PRO A 111 -19.43 5.65 6.14
C PRO A 111 -20.39 4.48 6.38
N THR A 112 -19.87 3.25 6.47
CA THR A 112 -20.73 2.05 6.58
C THR A 112 -21.59 1.97 7.82
N HIS A 113 -21.31 2.74 8.88
CA HIS A 113 -22.17 2.81 10.05
C HIS A 113 -23.43 3.66 9.83
N GLU A 114 -23.47 4.45 8.76
CA GLU A 114 -24.63 5.26 8.34
C GLU A 114 -25.46 4.57 7.24
N LEU A 115 -24.95 3.50 6.64
CA LEU A 115 -25.63 2.72 5.60
C LEU A 115 -26.52 1.62 6.20
N THR A 116 -27.70 1.43 5.62
CA THR A 116 -28.51 0.22 5.86
C THR A 116 -27.85 -1.00 5.21
N ASP A 117 -28.25 -2.20 5.62
CA ASP A 117 -27.73 -3.44 5.04
C ASP A 117 -28.07 -3.58 3.55
N ASP A 118 -29.25 -3.11 3.11
CA ASP A 118 -29.65 -3.10 1.70
C ASP A 118 -28.80 -2.12 0.88
N GLN A 119 -28.55 -0.92 1.41
CA GLN A 119 -27.67 0.06 0.75
C GLN A 119 -26.24 -0.46 0.64
N LEU A 120 -25.74 -1.10 1.69
CA LEU A 120 -24.42 -1.71 1.69
C LEU A 120 -24.33 -2.83 0.64
N GLN A 121 -25.35 -3.67 0.55
CA GLN A 121 -25.44 -4.73 -0.46
C GLN A 121 -25.36 -4.13 -1.88
N GLN A 122 -26.10 -3.05 -2.14
CA GLN A 122 -26.04 -2.34 -3.43
C GLN A 122 -24.64 -1.76 -3.71
N VAL A 123 -23.99 -1.14 -2.72
CA VAL A 123 -22.62 -0.62 -2.86
C VAL A 123 -21.66 -1.75 -3.23
N ALA A 124 -21.75 -2.86 -2.51
CA ALA A 124 -20.87 -4.01 -2.68
C ALA A 124 -21.09 -4.73 -4.02
N GLU A 125 -22.32 -4.86 -4.50
CA GLU A 125 -22.62 -5.48 -5.80
C GLU A 125 -21.92 -4.75 -6.96
N VAL A 126 -22.05 -3.42 -7.01
CA VAL A 126 -21.37 -2.60 -8.03
C VAL A 126 -19.85 -2.61 -7.82
N ARG A 127 -19.38 -2.46 -6.57
CA ARG A 127 -17.95 -2.45 -6.25
C ARG A 127 -17.24 -3.74 -6.65
N ASN A 128 -17.89 -4.88 -6.40
CA ASN A 128 -17.36 -6.21 -6.69
C ASN A 128 -17.44 -6.58 -8.18
N ALA A 129 -18.30 -5.92 -8.95
CA ALA A 129 -18.36 -6.11 -10.41
C ALA A 129 -17.11 -5.56 -11.12
N ILE A 130 -16.38 -4.65 -10.47
CA ILE A 130 -15.19 -4.00 -11.02
C ILE A 130 -13.95 -4.44 -10.23
N GLY A 131 -13.17 -5.34 -10.83
CA GLY A 131 -12.00 -5.96 -10.22
C GLY A 131 -10.66 -5.48 -10.78
N ILE A 132 -9.59 -6.02 -10.21
CA ILE A 132 -8.23 -5.93 -10.76
C ILE A 132 -8.05 -7.06 -11.77
N GLN A 133 -7.58 -6.74 -12.97
CA GLN A 133 -7.29 -7.74 -14.00
C GLN A 133 -5.82 -8.20 -13.95
N ASP A 134 -5.55 -9.42 -14.39
CA ASP A 134 -4.18 -9.93 -14.55
C ASP A 134 -3.36 -8.99 -15.45
N GLY A 135 -2.17 -8.60 -14.99
CA GLY A 135 -1.24 -7.74 -15.72
C GLY A 135 -1.55 -6.24 -15.67
N GLN A 136 -2.74 -5.85 -15.21
CA GLN A 136 -3.12 -4.44 -15.02
C GLN A 136 -2.14 -3.77 -14.05
N ILE A 137 -1.70 -2.54 -14.34
CA ILE A 137 -0.84 -1.84 -13.39
C ILE A 137 -1.63 -1.53 -12.11
N VAL A 138 -1.04 -1.87 -10.96
CA VAL A 138 -1.52 -1.47 -9.64
C VAL A 138 -0.48 -0.59 -8.95
N THR A 139 -0.95 0.24 -8.05
CA THR A 139 -0.11 1.21 -7.34
C THR A 139 -0.37 1.17 -5.85
N LYS A 140 0.71 1.30 -5.08
CA LYS A 140 0.71 1.57 -3.66
C LYS A 140 1.46 2.88 -3.39
N VAL A 141 0.81 3.84 -2.74
CA VAL A 141 1.52 4.99 -2.18
C VAL A 141 2.21 4.56 -0.89
N VAL A 142 3.48 4.92 -0.75
CA VAL A 142 4.30 4.60 0.42
C VAL A 142 4.94 5.86 0.97
N ASP A 143 5.19 5.87 2.28
CA ASP A 143 5.99 6.92 2.90
C ASP A 143 7.42 6.91 2.34
N ARG A 144 8.11 8.06 2.40
CA ARG A 144 9.49 8.20 1.95
C ARG A 144 10.42 7.20 2.63
N GLU A 145 10.33 7.03 3.95
CA GLU A 145 11.21 6.15 4.72
C GLU A 145 10.99 4.68 4.32
N VAL A 146 9.75 4.29 4.01
CA VAL A 146 9.42 2.97 3.44
C VAL A 146 10.00 2.79 2.04
N ALA A 147 9.90 3.82 1.18
CA ALA A 147 10.48 3.78 -0.15
C ALA A 147 12.01 3.62 -0.09
N GLU A 148 12.67 4.39 0.77
CA GLU A 148 14.12 4.30 0.99
C GLU A 148 14.51 2.92 1.57
N GLY A 149 13.74 2.37 2.51
CA GLY A 149 13.97 1.03 3.06
C GLY A 149 13.89 -0.07 2.00
N TYR A 150 12.90 0.00 1.09
CA TYR A 150 12.86 -0.88 -0.09
C TYR A 150 14.14 -0.72 -0.92
N LEU A 151 14.49 0.51 -1.31
CA LEU A 151 15.63 0.81 -2.18
C LEU A 151 16.99 0.46 -1.56
N ALA A 152 17.09 0.47 -0.24
CA ALA A 152 18.26 0.05 0.51
C ALA A 152 18.34 -1.48 0.71
N ASN A 153 17.27 -2.22 0.41
CA ASN A 153 17.09 -3.62 0.79
C ASN A 153 17.19 -3.83 2.31
N ASP A 154 16.66 -2.88 3.07
CA ASP A 154 16.66 -2.96 4.53
C ASP A 154 15.80 -4.13 5.01
N HIS A 155 16.17 -4.69 6.15
CA HIS A 155 15.40 -5.75 6.81
C HIS A 155 14.80 -5.33 8.16
N GLU A 156 15.00 -4.06 8.51
CA GLU A 156 14.48 -3.43 9.71
C GLU A 156 14.04 -2.01 9.37
N LEU A 157 12.83 -1.64 9.76
CA LEU A 157 12.30 -0.29 9.59
C LEU A 157 11.40 0.03 10.77
N PHE A 158 11.45 1.27 11.27
CA PHE A 158 10.68 1.70 12.45
C PHE A 158 10.91 0.83 13.72
N GLY A 159 12.08 0.20 13.84
CA GLY A 159 12.41 -0.71 14.95
C GLY A 159 11.70 -2.08 14.88
N GLY A 160 11.10 -2.41 13.73
CA GLY A 160 10.45 -3.68 13.45
C GLY A 160 11.03 -4.40 12.23
N ASN A 161 10.67 -5.67 12.06
CA ASN A 161 11.07 -6.45 10.89
C ASN A 161 10.42 -5.88 9.63
N PHE A 162 11.25 -5.58 8.63
CA PHE A 162 10.82 -5.17 7.30
C PHE A 162 11.29 -6.21 6.29
N ASP A 163 10.44 -6.60 5.33
CA ASP A 163 10.85 -7.51 4.26
C ASP A 163 10.73 -6.77 2.92
N PRO A 164 11.86 -6.34 2.33
CA PRO A 164 11.86 -5.53 1.12
C PRO A 164 11.47 -6.36 -0.11
N THR A 165 11.26 -7.67 0.04
CA THR A 165 10.81 -8.58 -1.03
C THR A 165 9.30 -8.77 -1.07
N THR A 166 8.57 -8.16 -0.13
CA THR A 166 7.12 -8.29 0.01
C THR A 166 6.43 -6.93 0.12
N PHE A 167 5.11 -6.93 -0.07
CA PHE A 167 4.24 -5.79 0.15
C PHE A 167 2.89 -6.27 0.75
N GLY A 168 1.97 -5.35 1.00
CA GLY A 168 0.62 -5.67 1.45
C GLY A 168 -0.19 -4.41 1.77
N ASN A 169 -1.30 -4.62 2.48
CA ASN A 169 -2.30 -3.60 2.79
C ASN A 169 -2.90 -3.00 1.48
N SER A 170 -3.29 -1.73 1.53
CA SER A 170 -3.98 -1.04 0.44
C SER A 170 -3.17 -0.90 -0.84
N ILE A 171 -3.86 -1.15 -1.96
CA ILE A 171 -3.48 -0.83 -3.34
C ILE A 171 -4.69 -0.28 -4.10
N ALA A 172 -4.42 0.42 -5.19
CA ALA A 172 -5.42 0.85 -6.18
C ALA A 172 -5.00 0.44 -7.59
N ARG A 173 -5.94 0.34 -8.54
CA ARG A 173 -5.60 0.19 -9.96
C ARG A 173 -4.93 1.48 -10.42
N GLY A 174 -3.91 1.34 -11.26
CA GLY A 174 -3.21 2.47 -11.85
C GLY A 174 -4.16 3.42 -12.57
N THR A 175 -5.15 2.87 -13.27
CA THR A 175 -6.15 3.63 -14.05
C THR A 175 -7.02 4.52 -13.18
N ASP A 176 -7.39 4.06 -11.99
CA ASP A 176 -8.26 4.80 -11.06
C ASP A 176 -7.55 5.99 -10.41
N ILE A 177 -6.21 6.04 -10.47
CA ILE A 177 -5.40 7.12 -9.88
C ILE A 177 -4.55 7.87 -10.91
N ALA A 178 -4.68 7.54 -12.19
CA ALA A 178 -3.76 8.01 -13.22
C ALA A 178 -3.75 9.55 -13.37
N ASP A 179 -4.85 10.21 -12.98
CA ASP A 179 -5.03 11.65 -13.02
C ASP A 179 -4.62 12.38 -11.71
N LEU A 180 -4.25 11.63 -10.66
CA LEU A 180 -3.68 12.17 -9.43
C LEU A 180 -2.20 12.50 -9.65
N ALA A 181 -1.94 13.58 -10.38
CA ALA A 181 -0.65 13.90 -10.95
C ALA A 181 0.30 14.69 -10.02
N THR A 182 -0.07 14.95 -8.77
CA THR A 182 0.77 15.68 -7.80
C THR A 182 0.67 15.04 -6.41
N PRO A 183 1.65 15.25 -5.51
CA PRO A 183 1.56 14.78 -4.13
C PRO A 183 0.27 15.19 -3.43
N ALA A 184 -0.16 16.46 -3.55
CA ALA A 184 -1.41 16.93 -2.98
C ALA A 184 -2.63 16.18 -3.55
N GLN A 185 -2.68 15.96 -4.87
CA GLN A 185 -3.77 15.18 -5.48
C GLN A 185 -3.77 13.72 -5.05
N LEU A 186 -2.61 13.08 -4.88
CA LEU A 186 -2.53 11.72 -4.33
C LEU A 186 -3.04 11.69 -2.89
N ARG A 187 -2.59 12.63 -2.07
CA ARG A 187 -3.00 12.76 -0.68
C ARG A 187 -4.50 12.89 -0.56
N ASP A 188 -5.10 13.83 -1.29
CA ASP A 188 -6.53 14.11 -1.19
C ASP A 188 -7.37 13.01 -1.86
N GLY A 189 -6.99 12.59 -3.08
CA GLY A 189 -7.70 11.60 -3.88
C GLY A 189 -7.64 10.18 -3.32
N LEU A 190 -6.62 9.85 -2.53
CA LEU A 190 -6.54 8.58 -1.80
C LEU A 190 -6.83 8.72 -0.32
N SER A 191 -7.17 9.93 0.14
CA SER A 191 -7.43 10.23 1.55
C SER A 191 -6.29 9.73 2.45
N LEU A 192 -5.04 10.07 2.11
CA LEU A 192 -3.84 9.67 2.84
C LEU A 192 -3.57 10.53 4.08
N ASP A 193 -4.60 11.23 4.55
CA ASP A 193 -4.60 12.06 5.74
C ASP A 193 -5.35 11.35 6.86
N ASP A 194 -4.60 10.80 7.79
CA ASP A 194 -5.18 10.20 8.97
C ASP A 194 -5.62 11.22 10.03
N ARG A 195 -5.57 12.52 9.72
CA ARG A 195 -5.98 13.62 10.60
C ARG A 195 -5.22 13.63 11.93
N GLY A 196 -3.97 13.16 11.92
CA GLY A 196 -3.06 13.22 13.07
C GLY A 196 -2.96 11.94 13.89
N GLN A 197 -3.40 10.79 13.36
CA GLN A 197 -3.21 9.47 13.97
C GLN A 197 -1.76 8.92 13.84
N GLY A 198 -0.85 9.69 13.24
CA GLY A 198 0.59 9.38 13.13
C GLY A 198 1.01 8.64 11.86
N TRP A 199 0.11 8.42 10.91
CA TRP A 199 0.31 7.81 9.60
C TRP A 199 -0.20 8.74 8.48
N THR A 200 0.72 9.44 7.83
CA THR A 200 0.42 10.26 6.63
C THR A 200 1.56 10.07 5.64
N PRO A 201 1.46 9.13 4.68
CA PRO A 201 2.56 8.83 3.75
C PRO A 201 2.85 9.98 2.76
N VAL A 202 1.93 10.95 2.66
CA VAL A 202 2.09 12.18 1.88
C VAL A 202 1.62 13.36 2.72
N ALA A 203 2.56 14.14 3.27
CA ALA A 203 2.24 15.35 4.04
C ALA A 203 1.49 16.40 3.20
N GLU A 204 0.76 17.31 3.87
CA GLU A 204 -0.06 18.36 3.24
C GLU A 204 0.75 19.24 2.26
N ASP A 205 2.00 19.53 2.57
CA ASP A 205 2.92 20.35 1.79
C ASP A 205 4.07 19.55 1.17
N ALA A 206 3.89 18.22 1.02
CA ALA A 206 4.93 17.34 0.50
C ALA A 206 5.45 17.79 -0.86
N GLU A 207 6.77 18.02 -0.93
CA GLU A 207 7.48 18.36 -2.18
C GLU A 207 7.60 17.17 -3.13
N GLU A 208 7.49 15.95 -2.58
CA GLU A 208 7.53 14.70 -3.33
C GLU A 208 6.66 13.62 -2.66
N ALA A 209 6.21 12.65 -3.46
CA ALA A 209 5.50 11.45 -3.02
C ALA A 209 6.07 10.21 -3.70
N TYR A 210 5.97 9.06 -3.05
CA TYR A 210 6.52 7.80 -3.55
C TYR A 210 5.43 6.77 -3.84
N GLN A 211 5.61 6.05 -4.95
CA GLN A 211 4.66 5.07 -5.45
C GLN A 211 5.38 3.79 -5.85
N LEU A 212 4.98 2.68 -5.25
CA LEU A 212 5.33 1.33 -5.71
C LEU A 212 4.34 0.92 -6.81
N ARG A 213 4.84 0.64 -8.02
CA ARG A 213 4.02 0.28 -9.19
C ARG A 213 4.45 -1.06 -9.77
N PHE A 214 3.49 -1.89 -10.14
CA PHE A 214 3.76 -3.18 -10.77
C PHE A 214 2.53 -3.73 -11.51
N PRO A 215 2.73 -4.60 -12.51
CA PRO A 215 1.63 -5.33 -13.12
C PRO A 215 1.09 -6.34 -12.10
N ALA A 216 -0.23 -6.39 -11.94
CA ALA A 216 -0.91 -7.34 -11.08
C ALA A 216 -0.49 -8.77 -11.48
N PRO A 217 0.12 -9.57 -10.58
CA PRO A 217 0.42 -10.95 -10.88
C PRO A 217 -0.88 -11.74 -11.10
N LYS A 218 -0.75 -12.89 -11.77
CA LYS A 218 -1.88 -13.77 -12.05
C LYS A 218 -2.65 -14.12 -10.77
N GLY A 219 -3.96 -13.89 -10.76
CA GLY A 219 -4.84 -14.19 -9.63
C GLY A 219 -4.77 -13.16 -8.49
N LEU A 220 -4.09 -12.03 -8.68
CA LEU A 220 -4.12 -10.94 -7.70
C LEU A 220 -5.57 -10.46 -7.49
N GLY A 221 -6.33 -10.25 -8.57
CA GLY A 221 -7.72 -9.80 -8.48
C GLY A 221 -8.65 -10.74 -7.72
N ASP A 222 -8.36 -12.04 -7.73
CA ASP A 222 -9.13 -13.05 -6.98
C ASP A 222 -8.77 -13.08 -5.48
N SER A 223 -7.57 -12.60 -5.12
CA SER A 223 -7.02 -12.66 -3.76
C SER A 223 -7.02 -11.32 -3.04
N ALA A 224 -7.07 -10.20 -3.77
CA ALA A 224 -7.21 -8.86 -3.23
C ALA A 224 -8.68 -8.62 -2.86
N GLU A 225 -8.93 -8.25 -1.60
CA GLU A 225 -10.29 -8.02 -1.10
C GLU A 225 -10.56 -6.51 -1.06
N PRO A 226 -11.71 -6.00 -1.53
CA PRO A 226 -12.05 -4.60 -1.28
C PRO A 226 -12.04 -4.30 0.23
N SER A 227 -11.67 -3.07 0.62
CA SER A 227 -11.57 -2.64 2.02
C SER A 227 -12.92 -2.47 2.72
N TYR A 228 -13.66 -3.57 2.85
CA TYR A 228 -14.94 -3.63 3.56
C TYR A 228 -14.74 -3.69 5.07
N GLY A 229 -15.46 -2.84 5.80
CA GLY A 229 -15.37 -2.80 7.25
C GLY A 229 -16.26 -1.76 7.92
N ALA A 230 -16.03 -1.53 9.20
CA ALA A 230 -16.71 -0.49 9.97
C ALA A 230 -15.77 0.70 10.19
N VAL A 231 -16.34 1.90 10.30
CA VAL A 231 -15.59 3.13 10.58
C VAL A 231 -15.83 3.56 12.02
N GLY A 232 -14.76 3.76 12.79
CA GLY A 232 -14.79 4.28 14.16
C GLY A 232 -13.57 3.87 14.99
N ASP A 233 -13.55 4.32 16.25
CA ASP A 233 -12.50 3.99 17.23
C ASP A 233 -12.83 2.64 17.91
N ALA A 234 -12.06 1.60 17.56
CA ALA A 234 -12.24 0.26 18.10
C ALA A 234 -11.91 0.16 19.60
N GLU A 235 -11.06 1.04 20.13
CA GLU A 235 -10.76 1.09 21.57
C GLU A 235 -11.94 1.68 22.35
N ALA A 236 -12.64 2.66 21.75
CA ALA A 236 -13.82 3.27 22.33
C ALA A 236 -15.09 2.41 22.21
N ASP A 237 -15.23 1.64 21.12
CA ASP A 237 -16.41 0.81 20.87
C ASP A 237 -16.06 -0.57 20.28
N ALA A 238 -16.03 -1.58 21.16
CA ALA A 238 -15.78 -2.96 20.77
C ALA A 238 -16.87 -3.58 19.86
N SER A 239 -18.07 -2.99 19.79
CA SER A 239 -19.15 -3.47 18.91
C SER A 239 -18.87 -3.18 17.44
N LEU A 240 -17.93 -2.29 17.14
CA LEU A 240 -17.52 -1.99 15.77
C LEU A 240 -16.96 -3.21 15.04
N GLN A 241 -16.32 -4.15 15.76
CA GLN A 241 -15.84 -5.39 15.12
C GLN A 241 -16.99 -6.28 14.64
N ASP A 242 -18.07 -6.39 15.43
CA ASP A 242 -19.27 -7.13 15.01
C ASP A 242 -19.91 -6.48 13.78
N ARG A 243 -19.92 -5.13 13.72
CA ARG A 243 -20.38 -4.39 12.55
C ARG A 243 -19.46 -4.63 11.35
N ALA A 244 -18.14 -4.57 11.52
CA ALA A 244 -17.17 -4.79 10.45
C ALA A 244 -17.33 -6.20 9.85
N ASP A 245 -17.46 -7.22 10.70
CA ASP A 245 -17.71 -8.59 10.26
C ASP A 245 -19.07 -8.71 9.56
N SER A 246 -20.10 -7.98 10.01
CA SER A 246 -21.39 -7.93 9.32
C SER A 246 -21.28 -7.31 7.93
N VAL A 247 -20.56 -6.19 7.82
CA VAL A 247 -20.31 -5.51 6.55
C VAL A 247 -19.60 -6.45 5.57
N ALA A 248 -18.55 -7.13 6.02
CA ALA A 248 -17.81 -8.08 5.18
C ALA A 248 -18.67 -9.29 4.75
N ARG A 249 -19.56 -9.78 5.63
CA ARG A 249 -20.49 -10.87 5.28
C ARG A 249 -21.52 -10.45 4.24
N ILE A 250 -22.11 -9.25 4.37
CA ILE A 250 -23.05 -8.70 3.40
C ILE A 250 -22.31 -8.54 2.06
N ALA A 251 -21.20 -7.81 2.07
CA ALA A 251 -20.49 -7.44 0.86
C ALA A 251 -19.93 -8.64 0.08
N THR A 252 -19.54 -9.73 0.75
CA THR A 252 -18.95 -10.91 0.10
C THR A 252 -19.90 -12.10 -0.03
N GLY A 253 -21.04 -12.09 0.67
CA GLY A 253 -21.92 -13.25 0.82
C GLY A 253 -21.32 -14.44 1.59
N ARG A 254 -20.09 -14.31 2.13
CA ARG A 254 -19.38 -15.42 2.81
C ARG A 254 -19.65 -15.37 4.32
N ARG A 255 -20.25 -16.43 4.87
CA ARG A 255 -20.59 -16.52 6.32
C ARG A 255 -19.40 -16.29 7.27
N GLY A 256 -18.18 -16.62 6.85
CA GLY A 256 -16.96 -16.48 7.66
C GLY A 256 -16.10 -15.26 7.31
N ALA A 257 -16.59 -14.33 6.48
CA ALA A 257 -15.85 -13.10 6.20
C ALA A 257 -15.65 -12.28 7.47
N ARG A 258 -14.46 -11.69 7.60
CA ARG A 258 -14.10 -10.77 8.68
C ARG A 258 -13.81 -9.41 8.08
N GLY A 259 -14.34 -8.36 8.70
CA GLY A 259 -14.04 -6.99 8.32
C GLY A 259 -13.00 -6.37 9.23
N SER A 260 -12.49 -5.22 8.83
CA SER A 260 -11.62 -4.39 9.67
C SER A 260 -12.41 -3.24 10.28
N VAL A 261 -12.13 -2.90 11.53
CA VAL A 261 -12.47 -1.57 12.06
C VAL A 261 -11.38 -0.63 11.59
N MET A 262 -11.79 0.43 10.92
CA MET A 262 -10.91 1.46 10.37
C MET A 262 -11.31 2.80 10.97
N GLU A 263 -10.36 3.69 11.14
CA GLU A 263 -10.64 5.05 11.62
C GLU A 263 -10.85 5.99 10.42
N ASP A 264 -11.02 7.29 10.70
CA ASP A 264 -10.95 8.28 9.63
C ASP A 264 -9.60 8.15 8.88
N PRO A 265 -9.58 8.36 7.56
CA PRO A 265 -10.67 8.80 6.68
C PRO A 265 -11.31 7.63 5.91
N PHE A 266 -11.32 6.41 6.44
CA PHE A 266 -11.92 5.28 5.74
C PHE A 266 -13.45 5.36 5.76
N THR A 267 -14.10 4.87 4.70
CA THR A 267 -15.57 4.72 4.66
C THR A 267 -16.02 3.31 4.99
N GLY A 268 -15.15 2.31 4.82
CA GLY A 268 -15.45 0.89 4.97
C GLY A 268 -16.26 0.28 3.80
N THR A 269 -16.44 1.03 2.72
CA THR A 269 -17.24 0.61 1.54
C THR A 269 -16.38 -0.02 0.42
N GLY A 270 -15.08 -0.23 0.64
CA GLY A 270 -14.14 -0.64 -0.41
C GLY A 270 -13.63 0.52 -1.29
N TYR A 271 -13.81 1.76 -0.82
CA TYR A 271 -13.33 2.99 -1.43
C TYR A 271 -12.56 3.83 -0.40
N THR A 272 -11.66 4.69 -0.88
CA THR A 272 -11.15 5.81 -0.09
C THR A 272 -12.27 6.83 0.15
N ALA A 273 -12.14 7.73 1.13
CA ALA A 273 -13.13 8.79 1.35
C ALA A 273 -13.28 9.78 0.17
N ALA A 274 -12.31 9.81 -0.74
CA ALA A 274 -12.41 10.55 -2.00
C ALA A 274 -13.02 9.72 -3.15
N GLY A 275 -13.37 8.46 -2.91
CA GLY A 275 -14.10 7.62 -3.87
C GLY A 275 -13.23 6.77 -4.79
N VAL A 276 -11.91 6.72 -4.59
CA VAL A 276 -11.06 5.81 -5.35
C VAL A 276 -11.26 4.39 -4.83
N PRO A 277 -11.53 3.40 -5.70
CA PRO A 277 -11.64 2.01 -5.27
C PRO A 277 -10.32 1.50 -4.70
N GLU A 278 -10.40 0.81 -3.57
CA GLU A 278 -9.22 0.29 -2.85
C GLU A 278 -9.36 -1.22 -2.64
N TRP A 279 -8.22 -1.93 -2.67
CA TRP A 279 -8.12 -3.34 -2.33
C TRP A 279 -7.05 -3.58 -1.29
N LEU A 280 -7.31 -4.49 -0.37
CA LEU A 280 -6.42 -4.96 0.67
C LEU A 280 -5.78 -6.28 0.24
N LEU A 281 -4.47 -6.36 0.45
CA LEU A 281 -3.70 -7.57 0.32
C LEU A 281 -3.12 -8.00 1.67
N PRO A 282 -2.98 -9.31 1.92
CA PRO A 282 -2.25 -9.80 3.08
C PRO A 282 -0.83 -9.21 3.13
N ARG A 283 -0.35 -8.90 4.34
CA ARG A 283 1.06 -8.57 4.55
C ARG A 283 1.93 -9.77 4.16
N GLY A 284 3.11 -9.50 3.62
CA GLY A 284 4.01 -10.55 3.13
C GLY A 284 3.67 -11.07 1.73
N THR A 285 2.78 -10.38 0.99
CA THR A 285 2.52 -10.70 -0.42
C THR A 285 3.81 -10.50 -1.22
N PRO A 286 4.34 -11.51 -1.93
CA PRO A 286 5.59 -11.37 -2.65
C PRO A 286 5.50 -10.31 -3.74
N LEU A 287 6.50 -9.44 -3.82
CA LEU A 287 6.61 -8.49 -4.92
C LEU A 287 6.82 -9.25 -6.24
N PRO A 288 6.07 -8.92 -7.31
CA PRO A 288 6.38 -9.45 -8.62
C PRO A 288 7.73 -8.91 -9.09
N SER A 289 8.47 -9.73 -9.85
CA SER A 289 9.64 -9.20 -10.56
C SER A 289 9.22 -8.02 -11.43
N ARG A 290 10.10 -7.03 -11.56
CA ARG A 290 9.87 -5.78 -12.30
C ARG A 290 9.04 -4.74 -11.57
N ALA A 291 8.70 -4.87 -10.28
CA ALA A 291 8.12 -3.74 -9.56
C ALA A 291 9.04 -2.51 -9.63
N GLU A 292 8.46 -1.32 -9.75
CA GLU A 292 9.20 -0.05 -9.90
C GLU A 292 8.81 0.89 -8.75
N MET A 293 9.81 1.57 -8.18
CA MET A 293 9.60 2.65 -7.23
C MET A 293 9.67 3.96 -8.00
N TRP A 294 8.61 4.74 -7.90
CA TRP A 294 8.43 6.00 -8.60
C TRP A 294 8.37 7.15 -7.61
N LYS A 295 9.05 8.24 -7.96
CA LYS A 295 8.99 9.50 -7.25
C LYS A 295 8.23 10.52 -8.08
N MET A 296 7.26 11.17 -7.46
CA MET A 296 6.47 12.25 -8.05
C MET A 296 6.81 13.56 -7.33
N THR A 297 7.19 14.60 -8.07
CA THR A 297 7.47 15.94 -7.49
C THR A 297 6.21 16.81 -7.47
N ARG A 298 6.27 17.92 -6.72
CA ARG A 298 5.19 18.91 -6.59
C ARG A 298 4.61 19.43 -7.92
N ASP A 299 5.44 19.54 -8.95
CA ASP A 299 5.05 19.94 -10.31
C ASP A 299 4.51 18.79 -11.18
N GLY A 300 4.36 17.60 -10.60
CA GLY A 300 3.82 16.40 -11.23
C GLY A 300 4.77 15.65 -12.15
N ARG A 301 6.07 16.00 -12.14
CA ARG A 301 7.08 15.19 -12.82
C ARG A 301 7.28 13.87 -12.09
N GLU A 302 7.30 12.79 -12.86
CA GLU A 302 7.57 11.44 -12.35
C GLU A 302 8.93 10.94 -12.80
N THR A 303 9.66 10.30 -11.90
CA THR A 303 10.93 9.62 -12.18
C THR A 303 10.98 8.27 -11.47
N MET A 304 11.32 7.20 -12.20
CA MET A 304 11.64 5.92 -11.58
C MET A 304 12.97 6.05 -10.82
N VAL A 305 12.93 5.79 -9.51
CA VAL A 305 14.11 5.88 -8.63
C VAL A 305 14.73 4.51 -8.33
N GLY A 306 13.97 3.43 -8.55
CA GLY A 306 14.50 2.07 -8.48
C GLY A 306 13.56 1.01 -9.02
N TYR A 307 14.06 -0.21 -9.13
CA TYR A 307 13.28 -1.37 -9.54
C TYR A 307 13.65 -2.61 -8.73
N TYR A 308 12.68 -3.49 -8.55
CA TYR A 308 12.81 -4.78 -7.90
C TYR A 308 12.98 -5.90 -8.93
N ASN A 309 13.98 -6.75 -8.73
CA ASN A 309 14.20 -7.92 -9.56
C ASN A 309 14.86 -9.03 -8.74
N ARG A 310 14.24 -10.23 -8.73
CA ARG A 310 14.80 -11.45 -8.11
C ARG A 310 15.23 -11.26 -6.65
N GLY A 311 14.38 -10.64 -5.82
CA GLY A 311 14.65 -10.47 -4.39
C GLY A 311 15.46 -9.24 -4.03
N VAL A 312 15.84 -8.40 -5.00
CA VAL A 312 16.71 -7.25 -4.74
C VAL A 312 16.17 -6.00 -5.44
N TRP A 313 16.14 -4.89 -4.70
CA TRP A 313 15.93 -3.55 -5.21
C TRP A 313 17.25 -2.94 -5.70
N THR A 314 17.20 -2.30 -6.87
CA THR A 314 18.32 -1.58 -7.47
C THR A 314 17.90 -0.14 -7.73
N ARG A 315 18.70 0.82 -7.22
CA ARG A 315 18.54 2.25 -7.50
C ARG A 315 18.92 2.60 -8.94
N VAL A 316 18.23 3.59 -9.52
CA VAL A 316 18.44 4.07 -10.90
C VAL A 316 19.14 5.42 -10.92
N ASP A 317 19.04 6.19 -9.84
CA ASP A 317 19.60 7.54 -9.68
C ASP A 317 21.13 7.58 -9.47
N GLY A 318 21.80 6.43 -9.51
CA GLY A 318 23.27 6.34 -9.52
C GLY A 318 23.94 6.72 -8.20
N VAL A 319 23.18 7.05 -7.15
CA VAL A 319 23.70 7.19 -5.79
C VAL A 319 23.79 5.79 -5.21
N ARG A 320 25.00 5.22 -5.15
CA ARG A 320 25.23 4.02 -4.34
C ARG A 320 24.90 4.35 -2.89
N ALA A 321 24.19 3.47 -2.20
CA ALA A 321 23.94 3.59 -0.76
C ALA A 321 25.25 3.79 0.04
N ASP A 322 26.34 3.25 -0.50
CA ASP A 322 27.71 3.31 0.02
C ASP A 322 28.29 4.75 0.00
N ASP A 323 27.79 5.65 -0.86
CA ASP A 323 28.31 7.02 -1.01
C ASP A 323 27.65 8.03 -0.05
N ALA A 324 26.55 7.67 0.61
CA ALA A 324 25.84 8.56 1.55
C ALA A 324 26.46 8.61 2.96
N GLY A 325 27.56 7.90 3.22
CA GLY A 325 28.09 7.67 4.57
C GLY A 325 29.43 8.32 4.94
N SER A 326 29.99 9.24 4.15
CA SER A 326 31.38 9.72 4.39
C SER A 326 31.59 11.21 4.67
N ASP A 327 30.54 12.03 4.83
CA ASP A 327 30.69 13.40 5.35
C ASP A 327 30.76 13.39 6.89
N GLY A 328 31.88 12.88 7.41
CA GLY A 328 32.30 13.11 8.78
C GLY A 328 32.61 14.60 9.01
N PRO A 329 32.35 15.15 10.21
CA PRO A 329 32.58 16.56 10.48
C PRO A 329 34.08 16.90 10.37
N SER A 330 34.42 17.67 9.35
CA SER A 330 35.68 18.39 9.19
C SER A 330 35.97 19.19 10.46
N SER A 331 36.90 18.71 11.28
CA SER A 331 37.44 19.42 12.42
C SER A 331 38.36 20.55 11.91
N GLY A 332 37.77 21.73 11.66
CA GLY A 332 38.53 22.95 11.39
C GLY A 332 39.20 23.49 12.66
N PRO A 333 40.40 24.08 12.57
CA PRO A 333 41.24 24.42 13.71
C PRO A 333 40.75 25.67 14.45
N SER A 334 40.67 25.57 15.78
CA SER A 334 40.45 26.69 16.69
C SER A 334 41.70 27.59 16.75
N GLY A 335 41.76 28.60 15.90
CA GLY A 335 42.64 29.76 16.08
C GLY A 335 42.05 30.71 17.13
N GLY A 336 42.66 30.76 18.31
CA GLY A 336 42.35 31.76 19.35
C GLY A 336 43.24 33.00 19.21
N PRO A 337 42.71 34.22 19.45
CA PRO A 337 43.48 35.44 19.33
C PRO A 337 44.38 35.70 20.54
N ASP A 338 45.50 36.34 20.19
CA ASP A 338 46.50 36.98 21.02
C ASP A 338 45.87 38.04 21.94
N SER A 339 46.25 38.02 23.22
CA SER A 339 46.04 39.15 24.13
C SER A 339 47.19 39.21 25.13
N SER A 340 48.12 40.08 24.81
CA SER A 340 49.03 40.79 25.69
C SER A 340 48.35 41.25 26.99
N LEU A 341 49.03 41.04 28.13
CA LEU A 341 49.26 42.06 29.17
C LEU A 341 50.24 41.52 30.24
N ASP A 342 51.02 42.45 30.78
CA ASP A 342 51.91 42.44 31.95
C ASP A 342 53.40 42.07 31.77
N GLY A 343 54.24 43.11 31.92
CA GLY A 343 55.69 43.05 32.05
C GLY A 343 56.40 44.30 31.54
#